data_AF-I6AY71-F1
#
_entry.id   AF-I6AY71-F1
#
_cell.length_a   1.000
_cell.length_b   1.000
_cell.length_c   1.000
_cell.angle_alpha   90.00
_cell.angle_beta   90.00
_cell.angle_gamma   90.00
#
_symmetry.space_group_name_H-M   'P 1'
#
loop_
_entity.id
_entity.type
_entity.pdbx_description
1 polymer ?
#
loop_
_entity_poly.entity_id
_entity_poly.type
_entity_poly.pdbx_seq_one_letter_code
_entity_poly.pdbx_strand_id
1 'polypeptide(L)'
;MRCTKCGQESDNLLTHVNLSDGKASFICVNCQVAASPEQLRLEDANREIEEWTKLKKSIEKFAARYREPDPTIPPALAAIAMTPQKALKQIEAFLRNAEQDRANILDAMPEGERLRLALAEALECENYEEAARLKQRLDEIEGGSGK
;
A
#
# COMPACT_ATOMS: atom_id res chain seq x y z
N MET A 1 -18.39 -4.22 -12.99
CA MET A 1 -19.44 -3.64 -12.11
C MET A 1 -19.01 -2.25 -11.69
N ARG A 2 -19.87 -1.45 -11.08
CA ARG A 2 -19.51 -0.11 -10.60
C ARG A 2 -19.34 -0.07 -9.09
N CYS A 3 -18.35 0.67 -8.63
CA CYS A 3 -18.19 0.98 -7.22
C CYS A 3 -19.42 1.76 -6.73
N THR A 4 -20.03 1.32 -5.62
CA THR A 4 -21.21 1.97 -5.04
C THR A 4 -20.89 3.33 -4.41
N LYS A 5 -19.61 3.62 -4.12
CA LYS A 5 -19.16 4.88 -3.51
C LYS A 5 -18.74 5.93 -4.55
N CYS A 6 -17.93 5.57 -5.55
CA CYS A 6 -17.42 6.53 -6.55
C CYS A 6 -17.99 6.35 -7.96
N GLY A 7 -18.80 5.32 -8.22
CA GLY A 7 -19.41 5.07 -9.53
C GLY A 7 -18.45 4.56 -10.62
N GLN A 8 -17.14 4.47 -10.36
CA GLN A 8 -16.17 3.97 -11.33
C GLN A 8 -16.37 2.48 -11.63
N GLU A 9 -16.20 2.09 -12.89
CA GLU A 9 -16.21 0.70 -13.31
C GLU A 9 -14.94 -0.01 -12.86
N SER A 10 -15.12 -1.18 -12.25
CA SER A 10 -14.03 -2.06 -11.83
C SER A 10 -14.47 -3.52 -11.91
N ASP A 11 -13.53 -4.37 -12.30
CA ASP A 11 -13.60 -5.83 -12.20
C ASP A 11 -13.18 -6.32 -10.80
N ASN A 12 -12.60 -5.44 -9.97
CA ASN A 12 -12.01 -5.77 -8.69
C ASN A 12 -12.64 -4.97 -7.53
N LEU A 13 -13.92 -5.23 -7.29
CA LEU A 13 -14.65 -4.64 -6.16
C LEU A 13 -14.58 -5.55 -4.93
N LEU A 14 -14.45 -4.93 -3.76
CA LEU A 14 -14.64 -5.54 -2.46
C LEU A 14 -16.13 -5.60 -2.16
N THR A 15 -16.62 -6.77 -1.74
CA THR A 15 -18.00 -6.90 -1.27
C THR A 15 -18.02 -6.63 0.22
N HIS A 16 -18.72 -5.58 0.64
CA HIS A 16 -18.95 -5.26 2.04
C HIS A 16 -20.43 -5.46 2.35
N VAL A 17 -20.74 -6.36 3.28
CA VAL A 17 -22.12 -6.65 3.72
C VAL A 17 -22.37 -5.92 5.03
N ASN A 18 -23.35 -5.03 5.03
CA ASN A 18 -23.82 -4.42 6.27
C ASN A 18 -24.62 -5.46 7.06
N LEU A 19 -24.13 -5.82 8.24
CA LEU A 19 -24.73 -6.85 9.08
C LEU A 19 -26.09 -6.44 9.67
N SER A 20 -26.38 -5.14 9.72
CA SER A 20 -27.62 -4.61 10.30
C SER A 20 -28.82 -4.73 9.36
N ASP A 21 -28.61 -4.60 8.04
CA ASP A 21 -29.69 -4.63 7.04
C ASP A 21 -29.49 -5.70 5.94
N GLY A 22 -28.39 -6.44 5.99
CA GLY A 22 -28.04 -7.49 5.02
C GLY A 22 -27.67 -6.98 3.64
N LYS A 23 -27.54 -5.66 3.44
CA LYS A 23 -27.26 -5.10 2.11
C LYS A 23 -25.77 -5.23 1.79
N ALA A 24 -25.51 -5.78 0.61
CA ALA A 24 -24.18 -5.81 0.02
C ALA A 24 -23.89 -4.50 -0.72
N SER A 25 -22.73 -3.92 -0.43
CA SER A 25 -22.13 -2.80 -1.15
C SER A 25 -20.87 -3.30 -1.85
N PHE A 26 -20.59 -2.76 -3.04
CA PHE A 26 -19.43 -3.14 -3.85
C PHE A 26 -18.50 -1.94 -3.95
N ILE A 27 -17.40 -1.97 -3.20
CA ILE A 27 -16.52 -0.80 -3.01
C ILE A 27 -15.18 -1.08 -3.69
N CYS A 28 -14.65 -0.13 -4.46
CA CYS A 28 -13.29 -0.29 -5.01
C CYS A 28 -12.25 -0.11 -3.90
N VAL A 29 -11.06 -0.68 -4.09
CA VAL A 29 -9.95 -0.60 -3.10
C VAL A 29 -9.63 0.86 -2.74
N ASN A 30 -9.61 1.76 -3.71
CA ASN A 30 -9.33 3.19 -3.45
C ASN A 30 -10.38 3.83 -2.53
N CYS A 31 -11.65 3.48 -2.73
CA CYS A 31 -12.75 3.97 -1.90
C CYS A 31 -12.73 3.40 -0.47
N GLN A 32 -12.21 2.17 -0.33
CA GLN A 32 -11.99 1.51 0.95
C GLN A 32 -10.83 2.18 1.70
N VAL A 33 -9.70 2.43 1.04
CA VAL A 33 -8.54 3.09 1.66
C VAL A 33 -8.83 4.55 1.98
N ALA A 34 -9.60 5.27 1.15
CA ALA A 34 -10.03 6.63 1.47
C ALA A 34 -10.99 6.73 2.69
N ALA A 35 -11.43 5.61 3.26
CA ALA A 35 -12.16 5.60 4.53
C ALA A 35 -11.23 5.46 5.76
N SER A 36 -9.93 5.24 5.55
CA SER A 36 -8.90 5.23 6.59
C SER A 36 -8.74 6.61 7.22
N PRO A 37 -8.35 6.71 8.50
CA PRO A 37 -8.22 7.99 9.20
C PRO A 37 -7.21 8.94 8.54
N GLU A 38 -7.50 10.23 8.66
CA GLU A 38 -6.83 11.36 7.99
C GLU A 38 -5.37 11.59 8.43
N GLN A 39 -4.89 10.88 9.45
CA GLN A 39 -3.53 10.97 9.98
C GLN A 39 -2.89 9.57 10.01
N LEU A 40 -2.29 9.17 8.89
CA LEU A 40 -1.44 7.99 8.82
C LEU A 40 -0.02 8.39 9.24
N ARG A 41 0.56 7.71 10.23
CA ARG A 41 1.98 7.91 10.57
C ARG A 41 2.87 7.11 9.62
N LEU A 42 4.12 7.54 9.46
CA LEU A 42 5.07 6.87 8.58
C LEU A 42 5.28 5.40 8.99
N GLU A 43 5.33 5.12 10.28
CA GLU A 43 5.49 3.76 10.79
C GLU A 43 4.28 2.87 10.47
N ASP A 44 3.09 3.46 10.47
CA ASP A 44 1.86 2.74 10.13
C ASP A 44 1.85 2.41 8.63
N ALA A 45 2.23 3.35 7.75
CA ALA A 45 2.39 3.10 6.32
C ALA A 45 3.45 2.02 6.03
N ASN A 46 4.61 2.09 6.69
CA ASN A 46 5.68 1.10 6.54
C ASN A 46 5.22 -0.30 6.99
N ARG A 47 4.51 -0.40 8.13
CA ARG A 47 3.97 -1.67 8.63
C ARG A 47 2.97 -2.27 7.63
N GLU A 48 2.06 -1.47 7.10
CA GLU A 48 1.10 -1.93 6.09
C GLU A 48 1.81 -2.45 4.82
N ILE A 49 2.79 -1.71 4.30
CA ILE A 49 3.59 -2.16 3.14
C ILE A 49 4.25 -3.51 3.44
N GLU A 50 4.83 -3.68 4.62
CA GLU A 50 5.48 -4.93 5.02
C GLU A 50 4.48 -6.09 5.08
N GLU A 51 3.34 -5.90 5.75
CA GLU A 51 2.28 -6.89 5.91
C GLU A 51 1.70 -7.31 4.55
N TRP A 52 1.35 -6.35 3.70
CA TRP A 52 0.83 -6.61 2.37
C TRP A 52 1.88 -7.29 1.47
N THR A 53 3.16 -6.93 1.58
CA THR A 53 4.26 -7.56 0.85
C THR A 53 4.43 -9.03 1.28
N LYS A 54 4.36 -9.30 2.58
CA LYS A 54 4.41 -10.67 3.14
C LYS A 54 3.22 -11.51 2.66
N LEU A 55 2.03 -10.93 2.68
CA LEU A 55 0.81 -11.60 2.20
C LEU A 55 0.89 -11.88 0.69
N LYS A 56 1.30 -10.89 -0.12
CA LYS A 56 1.51 -11.05 -1.57
C LYS A 56 2.42 -12.23 -1.86
N LYS A 57 3.60 -12.29 -1.24
CA LYS A 57 4.55 -13.41 -1.39
C LYS A 57 3.93 -14.76 -1.02
N SER A 58 3.08 -14.79 0.01
CA SER A 58 2.39 -16.02 0.44
C SER A 58 1.36 -16.48 -0.59
N ILE A 59 0.57 -15.56 -1.14
CA ILE A 59 -0.41 -15.86 -2.19
C ILE A 59 0.29 -16.24 -3.51
N GLU A 60 1.38 -15.57 -3.88
CA GLU A 60 2.18 -15.93 -5.07
C GLU A 60 2.75 -17.34 -4.95
N LYS A 61 3.29 -17.71 -3.79
CA LYS A 61 3.76 -19.08 -3.53
C LYS A 61 2.62 -20.09 -3.59
N PHE A 62 1.45 -19.75 -3.06
CA PHE A 62 0.26 -20.59 -3.15
C PHE A 62 -0.17 -20.78 -4.61
N ALA A 63 -0.32 -19.69 -5.37
CA ALA A 63 -0.69 -19.72 -6.78
C ALA A 63 0.34 -20.49 -7.64
N ALA A 64 1.63 -20.38 -7.35
CA ALA A 64 2.67 -21.13 -8.05
C ALA A 64 2.61 -22.65 -7.82
N ARG A 65 2.11 -23.10 -6.66
CA ARG A 65 1.92 -24.53 -6.35
C ARG A 65 0.73 -25.13 -7.08
N TYR A 66 -0.35 -24.36 -7.23
CA TYR A 66 -1.55 -24.78 -7.94
C TYR A 66 -1.50 -24.21 -9.35
N ARG A 67 -0.79 -24.91 -10.24
CA ARG A 67 -0.59 -24.53 -11.66
C ARG A 67 -1.86 -24.72 -12.51
N GLU A 68 -3.04 -24.73 -11.89
CA GLU A 68 -4.32 -24.83 -12.58
C GLU A 68 -4.79 -23.41 -12.95
N PRO A 69 -5.34 -23.22 -14.15
CA PRO A 69 -5.93 -21.94 -14.52
C PRO A 69 -7.03 -21.57 -13.51
N ASP A 70 -7.19 -20.27 -13.24
CA ASP A 70 -8.26 -19.78 -12.37
C ASP A 70 -9.59 -20.45 -12.78
N PRO A 71 -10.37 -20.97 -11.82
CA PRO A 71 -11.61 -21.65 -12.14
C PRO A 71 -12.47 -20.72 -12.99
N THR A 72 -13.11 -21.25 -14.03
CA THR A 72 -14.04 -20.45 -14.83
C THR A 72 -15.22 -20.08 -13.95
N ILE A 73 -15.26 -18.81 -13.54
CA ILE A 73 -16.27 -18.34 -12.60
C ILE A 73 -17.50 -17.88 -13.40
N PRO A 74 -18.69 -18.40 -13.09
CA PRO A 74 -19.91 -17.90 -13.71
C PRO A 74 -20.03 -16.38 -13.55
N PRO A 75 -20.46 -15.62 -14.57
CA PRO A 75 -20.54 -14.16 -14.49
C PRO A 75 -21.33 -13.65 -13.27
N ALA A 76 -22.37 -14.38 -12.86
CA ALA A 76 -23.17 -14.08 -11.68
C ALA A 76 -22.38 -14.14 -10.36
N LEU A 77 -21.32 -14.94 -10.30
CA LEU A 77 -20.48 -15.14 -9.11
C LEU A 77 -19.15 -14.38 -9.18
N ALA A 78 -18.75 -13.86 -10.34
CA ALA A 78 -17.48 -13.15 -10.53
C ALA A 78 -17.30 -11.97 -9.55
N ALA A 79 -18.41 -11.35 -9.16
CA ALA A 79 -18.46 -10.27 -8.17
C ALA A 79 -17.93 -10.69 -6.78
N ILE A 80 -18.34 -11.86 -6.33
CA ILE A 80 -18.17 -12.33 -4.95
C ILE A 80 -17.07 -13.40 -4.83
N ALA A 81 -16.75 -14.07 -5.93
CA ALA A 81 -15.71 -15.08 -5.92
C ALA A 81 -14.35 -14.43 -5.65
N MET A 82 -13.61 -15.05 -4.74
CA MET A 82 -12.25 -14.65 -4.37
C MET A 82 -11.27 -15.65 -4.98
N THR A 83 -10.83 -15.38 -6.22
CA THR A 83 -9.78 -16.19 -6.85
C THR A 83 -8.39 -15.74 -6.39
N PRO A 84 -7.36 -16.59 -6.51
CA PRO A 84 -5.98 -16.17 -6.26
C PRO A 84 -5.59 -14.92 -7.06
N GLN A 85 -5.95 -14.83 -8.35
CA GLN A 85 -5.64 -13.64 -9.15
C GLN A 85 -6.38 -12.40 -8.65
N LYS A 86 -7.64 -12.52 -8.24
CA LYS A 86 -8.39 -11.41 -7.66
C LYS A 86 -7.76 -10.95 -6.34
N ALA A 87 -7.39 -11.88 -5.48
CA ALA A 87 -6.69 -11.57 -4.23
C ALA A 87 -5.35 -10.85 -4.49
N LEU A 88 -4.56 -11.31 -5.45
CA LEU A 88 -3.31 -10.64 -5.87
C LEU A 88 -3.57 -9.22 -6.36
N LYS A 89 -4.54 -9.02 -7.26
CA LYS A 89 -4.92 -7.68 -7.75
C LYS A 89 -5.36 -6.75 -6.61
N GLN A 90 -6.07 -7.28 -5.60
CA GLN A 90 -6.48 -6.50 -4.42
C GLN A 90 -5.27 -6.10 -3.57
N ILE A 91 -4.38 -7.05 -3.27
CA ILE A 91 -3.16 -6.78 -2.50
C ILE A 91 -2.27 -5.77 -3.21
N GLU A 92 -2.10 -5.88 -4.52
CA GLU A 92 -1.34 -4.89 -5.31
C GLU A 92 -1.97 -3.50 -5.26
N ALA A 93 -3.29 -3.40 -5.22
CA ALA A 93 -3.96 -2.12 -5.06
C ALA A 93 -3.78 -1.55 -3.65
N PHE A 94 -3.82 -2.38 -2.61
CA PHE A 94 -3.51 -1.96 -1.24
C PHE A 94 -2.05 -1.50 -1.09
N LEU A 95 -1.10 -2.26 -1.66
CA LEU A 95 0.32 -1.90 -1.68
C LEU A 95 0.55 -0.54 -2.33
N ARG A 96 0.01 -0.32 -3.53
CA ARG A 96 0.16 0.97 -4.22
C ARG A 96 -0.38 2.14 -3.40
N ASN A 97 -1.50 1.95 -2.70
CA ASN A 97 -2.06 3.01 -1.87
C ASN A 97 -1.18 3.27 -0.64
N ALA A 98 -0.71 2.23 0.06
CA ALA A 98 0.20 2.40 1.20
C ALA A 98 1.55 3.02 0.80
N GLU A 99 2.09 2.66 -0.38
CA GLU A 99 3.27 3.30 -0.96
C GLU A 99 3.03 4.79 -1.28
N GLN A 100 1.86 5.12 -1.81
CA GLN A 100 1.47 6.51 -2.08
C GLN A 100 1.31 7.31 -0.79
N ASP A 101 0.69 6.73 0.25
CA ASP A 101 0.55 7.38 1.55
C ASP A 101 1.92 7.63 2.19
N ARG A 102 2.81 6.63 2.15
CA ARG A 102 4.21 6.78 2.57
C ARG A 102 4.91 7.92 1.81
N ALA A 103 4.76 7.99 0.48
CA ALA A 103 5.34 9.05 -0.33
C ALA A 103 4.79 10.43 0.06
N ASN A 104 3.48 10.56 0.24
CA ASN A 104 2.84 11.81 0.66
C ASN A 104 3.34 12.28 2.03
N ILE A 105 3.53 11.36 2.99
CA ILE A 105 4.08 11.67 4.31
C ILE A 105 5.52 12.17 4.16
N LEU A 106 6.36 11.47 3.39
CA LEU A 106 7.76 11.85 3.17
C LEU A 106 7.89 13.20 2.46
N ASP A 107 7.01 13.51 1.51
CA ASP A 107 7.00 14.78 0.80
C ASP A 107 6.55 15.95 1.68
N ALA A 108 5.69 15.69 2.66
CA ALA A 108 5.27 16.68 3.66
C ALA A 108 6.30 16.88 4.79
N MET A 109 7.26 15.96 4.95
CA MET A 109 8.30 16.06 5.97
C MET A 109 9.34 17.15 5.63
N PRO A 110 9.83 17.90 6.63
CA PRO A 110 10.95 18.81 6.45
C PRO A 110 12.18 18.10 5.88
N GLU A 111 12.92 18.76 4.97
CA GLU A 111 14.07 18.15 4.27
C GLU A 111 15.11 17.58 5.25
N GLY A 112 15.43 18.30 6.32
CA GLY A 112 16.38 17.81 7.33
C GLY A 112 15.91 16.53 8.04
N GLU A 113 14.62 16.42 8.32
CA GLU A 113 14.05 15.22 8.96
C GLU A 113 14.05 14.03 8.00
N ARG A 114 13.67 14.26 6.74
CA ARG A 114 13.73 13.26 5.68
C ARG A 114 15.16 12.75 5.43
N LEU A 115 16.15 13.64 5.46
CA LEU A 115 17.57 13.27 5.34
C LEU A 115 18.07 12.45 6.54
N ARG A 116 17.64 12.79 7.77
CA ARG A 116 17.96 11.99 8.97
C ARG A 116 17.38 10.58 8.89
N LEU A 117 16.14 10.46 8.40
CA LEU A 117 15.51 9.16 8.19
C LEU A 117 16.29 8.34 7.15
N ALA A 118 16.57 8.91 5.98
CA ALA A 118 17.33 8.22 4.92
C ALA A 118 18.74 7.83 5.38
N LEU A 119 19.38 8.68 6.19
CA LEU A 119 20.68 8.38 6.78
C LEU A 119 20.61 7.18 7.73
N ALA A 120 19.58 7.11 8.59
CA ALA A 120 19.36 5.98 9.47
C ALA A 120 19.15 4.68 8.68
N GLU A 121 18.32 4.72 7.63
CA GLU A 121 18.08 3.57 6.73
C GLU A 121 19.38 3.11 6.04
N ALA A 122 20.18 4.04 5.54
CA ALA A 122 21.47 3.73 4.89
C ALA A 122 22.46 3.08 5.86
N LEU A 123 22.51 3.54 7.11
CA LEU A 123 23.36 2.96 8.15
C LEU A 123 22.89 1.55 8.56
N GLU A 124 21.58 1.34 8.70
CA GLU A 124 21.00 0.01 8.96
C GLU A 124 21.32 -0.99 7.84
N CYS A 125 21.34 -0.52 6.60
CA CYS A 125 21.69 -1.33 5.42
C CYS A 125 23.20 -1.44 5.16
N GLU A 126 24.05 -0.95 6.07
CA GLU A 126 25.52 -0.88 5.92
C GLU A 126 25.99 -0.19 4.61
N ASN A 127 25.17 0.69 4.04
CA ASN A 127 25.50 1.47 2.86
C ASN A 127 26.24 2.75 3.27
N TYR A 128 27.50 2.59 3.66
CA TYR A 128 28.32 3.68 4.20
C TYR A 128 28.62 4.79 3.19
N GLU A 129 28.68 4.47 1.89
CA GLU A 129 28.89 5.47 0.84
C GLU A 129 27.70 6.43 0.76
N GLU A 130 26.48 5.90 0.73
CA GLU A 130 25.28 6.73 0.71
C GLU A 130 25.08 7.45 2.06
N ALA A 131 25.35 6.78 3.18
CA ALA A 131 25.31 7.41 4.50
C ALA A 131 26.25 8.62 4.60
N ALA A 132 27.46 8.53 4.07
CA ALA A 132 28.40 9.66 4.04
C ALA A 132 27.86 10.84 3.22
N ARG A 133 27.29 10.57 2.03
CA ARG A 133 26.68 11.61 1.18
C ARG A 133 25.49 12.29 1.86
N LEU A 134 24.62 11.52 2.49
CA LEU A 134 23.45 12.02 3.21
C LEU A 134 23.86 12.85 4.42
N LYS A 135 24.88 12.41 5.16
CA LYS A 135 25.40 13.14 6.32
C LYS A 135 26.00 14.49 5.92
N GLN A 136 26.80 14.54 4.85
CA GLN A 136 27.35 15.80 4.34
C GLN A 136 26.24 16.79 3.97
N ARG A 137 25.22 16.32 3.25
CA ARG A 137 24.08 17.15 2.85
C ARG A 137 23.26 17.66 4.04
N LEU A 138 23.11 16.84 5.08
CA LEU A 138 22.46 17.25 6.32
C LEU A 138 23.26 18.35 7.03
N ASP A 139 24.58 18.21 7.10
CA ASP A 139 25.47 19.19 7.72
C ASP A 139 25.46 20.54 6.97
N GLU A 140 25.31 20.53 5.63
CA GLU A 140 25.17 21.74 4.81
C GLU A 140 23.88 22.51 5.12
N ILE A 141 22.77 21.80 5.34
CA ILE A 141 21.46 22.41 5.66
C ILE A 141 21.45 22.93 7.11
N GLU A 142 21.99 22.15 8.05
CA GLU A 142 22.07 22.54 9.46
C GLU A 142 23.09 23.67 9.70
N GLY A 143 24.23 23.66 8.99
CA GLY A 143 25.26 24.69 9.06
C GLY A 143 24.96 25.97 8.28
N GLY A 144 24.09 25.92 7.28
CA GLY A 144 23.65 27.07 6.48
C GLY A 144 22.58 27.95 7.16
N SER A 145 21.90 27.45 8.20
CA SER A 145 20.81 28.15 8.90
C SER A 145 21.29 29.25 9.88
N GLY A 146 22.58 29.62 9.84
CA GLY A 146 23.23 30.54 10.78
C GLY A 146 23.90 31.77 10.16
N LYS A 147 23.54 32.19 8.94
CA LYS A 147 24.02 33.44 8.32
C LYS A 147 22.88 34.33 7.85
#